data_AF-A0A2N2LV94-F1
#
_entry.id   AF-A0A2N2LV94-F1
#
_cell.length_a   1.000
_cell.length_b   1.000
_cell.length_c   1.000
_cell.angle_alpha   90.00
_cell.angle_beta   90.00
_cell.angle_gamma   90.00
#
_symmetry.space_group_name_H-M   'P 1'
#
loop_
_entity.id
_entity.type
_entity.pdbx_description
1 polymer ?
#
loop_
_entity_poly.entity_id
_entity_poly.type
_entity_poly.pdbx_seq_one_letter_code
_entity_poly.pdbx_strand_id
1 'polypeptide(L)'
;MKRFKSSQVCLAFVLLSLGVFIITGCGSDNQTGHWLGTGLGTEIITPPVTPPVPPVDTTRPTVVSMIPVDLATGICVNQVLNATFSEAMLVSTIIATGTFTVKETISSADVPGVVTYDAGTLTATFTPTAFFTAGLNYTATITTVATDLAGNAMAVNKVWTFTAGATVCAPPPAGSYAAGALPLGSAASFGVLAGTALTITNPTSVTGNVGSPSITPASGPSTLVGTMYDTSTGSLTLIANAVTDMETGISCATSRACDFNYGAATDFGGMTLEPGVHCVNAAMSVGSNLTLTTPGVYIFRSTGALTSAPSVTVAFGGTANAANSSVFWVSSGAASGASIGATNIFLGTIMVGLPGAATLGANTTLVGGRVLSSSAVTLDNNTIAIPIP
;
A
#
# COMPACT_ATOMS: atom_id res chain seq x y z
N MET A 1 41.37 10.91 33.28
CA MET A 1 41.08 11.63 32.00
C MET A 1 42.12 11.23 30.96
N LYS A 2 41.76 11.13 29.66
CA LYS A 2 42.64 11.03 28.46
C LYS A 2 43.61 9.80 28.42
N ARG A 3 43.50 8.91 27.41
CA ARG A 3 44.32 8.79 26.16
C ARG A 3 45.81 8.42 26.44
N PHE A 4 46.57 7.66 25.63
CA PHE A 4 46.49 7.14 24.23
C PHE A 4 47.58 6.02 24.07
N LYS A 5 47.83 5.26 22.98
CA LYS A 5 47.29 5.02 21.60
C LYS A 5 47.92 3.70 21.05
N SER A 6 47.30 3.07 20.04
CA SER A 6 47.96 2.30 18.93
C SER A 6 48.48 0.87 19.13
N SER A 7 48.13 -0.03 18.21
CA SER A 7 49.05 -1.03 17.64
C SER A 7 48.73 -1.28 16.15
N GLN A 8 49.78 -1.53 15.35
CA GLN A 8 49.73 -2.02 13.96
C GLN A 8 50.19 -3.51 13.96
N VAL A 9 50.24 -4.29 12.87
CA VAL A 9 49.91 -4.12 11.44
C VAL A 9 49.40 -5.47 10.89
N CYS A 10 48.80 -5.50 9.69
CA CYS A 10 48.43 -6.75 9.03
C CYS A 10 49.61 -7.43 8.30
N LEU A 11 49.75 -8.75 8.42
CA LEU A 11 50.28 -9.58 7.32
C LEU A 11 49.81 -11.04 7.46
N ALA A 12 49.32 -11.61 6.36
CA ALA A 12 49.02 -13.04 6.23
C ALA A 12 49.61 -13.56 4.92
N PHE A 13 50.38 -14.64 4.99
CA PHE A 13 51.14 -15.21 3.87
C PHE A 13 50.69 -16.65 3.63
N VAL A 14 50.06 -16.92 2.47
CA VAL A 14 50.05 -18.26 1.84
C VAL A 14 50.16 -18.02 0.33
N LEU A 15 51.09 -18.71 -0.33
CA LEU A 15 51.28 -18.62 -1.77
C LEU A 15 50.39 -19.65 -2.49
N LEU A 16 49.95 -19.31 -3.70
CA LEU A 16 49.51 -20.30 -4.70
C LEU A 16 50.19 -19.99 -6.03
N SER A 17 50.80 -20.99 -6.66
CA SER A 17 51.67 -20.84 -7.83
C SER A 17 50.97 -21.12 -9.16
N LEU A 18 51.36 -20.39 -10.21
CA LEU A 18 50.96 -20.59 -11.62
C LEU A 18 51.38 -21.98 -12.16
N GLY A 19 50.73 -22.49 -13.22
CA GLY A 19 51.08 -23.84 -13.73
C GLY A 19 50.72 -24.33 -15.15
N VAL A 20 49.98 -23.60 -16.01
CA VAL A 20 49.86 -23.86 -17.49
C VAL A 20 49.13 -25.15 -17.99
N PHE A 21 48.46 -25.02 -19.15
CA PHE A 21 47.77 -26.06 -19.94
C PHE A 21 48.73 -26.89 -20.84
N ILE A 22 48.45 -28.19 -21.03
CA ILE A 22 48.55 -28.90 -22.34
C ILE A 22 47.37 -29.91 -22.44
N ILE A 23 46.84 -30.16 -23.64
CA ILE A 23 45.75 -31.10 -23.93
C ILE A 23 46.26 -32.31 -24.74
N THR A 24 46.00 -33.53 -24.24
CA THR A 24 45.83 -34.77 -25.04
C THR A 24 45.10 -35.81 -24.18
N GLY A 25 44.18 -36.59 -24.75
CA GLY A 25 43.49 -37.71 -24.07
C GLY A 25 43.35 -38.94 -24.98
N CYS A 26 42.97 -40.10 -24.42
CA CYS A 26 42.63 -41.31 -25.20
C CYS A 26 41.88 -42.37 -24.39
N GLY A 27 40.99 -43.12 -25.06
CA GLY A 27 40.37 -44.39 -24.62
C GLY A 27 39.20 -44.28 -23.62
N SER A 28 38.23 -45.20 -23.59
CA SER A 28 37.70 -46.21 -24.55
C SER A 28 36.24 -46.55 -24.08
N ASP A 29 35.33 -47.27 -24.75
CA ASP A 29 35.32 -48.44 -25.63
C ASP A 29 34.25 -48.24 -26.75
N ASN A 30 34.42 -48.61 -28.02
CA ASN A 30 34.57 -49.96 -28.61
C ASN A 30 33.33 -50.88 -28.49
N GLN A 31 32.42 -50.76 -29.46
CA GLN A 31 31.57 -51.85 -29.94
C GLN A 31 31.73 -51.97 -31.47
N THR A 32 31.72 -53.20 -31.99
CA THR A 32 32.12 -53.51 -33.37
C THR A 32 30.90 -53.74 -34.29
N GLY A 33 30.99 -53.33 -35.56
CA GLY A 33 29.85 -53.40 -36.49
C GLY A 33 30.10 -52.86 -37.89
N HIS A 34 31.16 -53.31 -38.57
CA HIS A 34 31.45 -52.88 -39.94
C HIS A 34 30.51 -53.57 -40.95
N TRP A 35 29.63 -52.81 -41.59
CA TRP A 35 28.99 -53.19 -42.87
C TRP A 35 29.01 -52.01 -43.85
N LEU A 36 29.47 -52.27 -45.07
CA LEU A 36 29.54 -51.26 -46.14
C LEU A 36 28.15 -51.07 -46.76
N GLY A 37 27.53 -49.91 -46.52
CA GLY A 37 26.32 -49.47 -47.20
C GLY A 37 26.57 -48.19 -47.99
N THR A 38 26.79 -48.29 -49.30
CA THR A 38 26.97 -47.13 -50.19
C THR A 38 25.63 -46.44 -50.49
N GLY A 39 25.03 -45.85 -49.47
CA GLY A 39 23.84 -45.00 -49.60
C GLY A 39 24.22 -43.56 -49.91
N LEU A 40 23.77 -43.03 -51.05
CA LEU A 40 23.78 -41.58 -51.32
C LEU A 40 22.70 -40.90 -50.48
N GLY A 41 22.98 -40.72 -49.19
CA GLY A 41 22.15 -39.92 -48.29
C GLY A 41 22.23 -38.45 -48.70
N THR A 42 21.22 -37.97 -49.42
CA THR A 42 21.04 -36.53 -49.66
C THR A 42 20.79 -35.85 -48.31
N GLU A 43 21.80 -35.18 -47.78
CA GLU A 43 21.68 -34.38 -46.57
C GLU A 43 20.74 -33.21 -46.86
N ILE A 44 19.48 -33.33 -46.40
CA ILE A 44 18.48 -32.26 -46.55
C ILE A 44 18.88 -31.15 -45.60
N ILE A 45 19.65 -30.19 -46.11
CA ILE A 45 19.96 -28.94 -45.43
C ILE A 45 18.65 -28.18 -45.24
N THR A 46 17.96 -28.42 -44.13
CA THR A 46 16.82 -27.60 -43.73
C THR A 46 17.32 -26.17 -43.57
N PRO A 47 16.72 -25.17 -44.25
CA PRO A 47 17.16 -23.79 -44.11
C PRO A 47 17.06 -23.37 -42.64
N PRO A 48 18.00 -22.55 -42.12
CA PRO A 48 18.00 -22.14 -40.72
C PRO A 48 16.67 -21.47 -40.39
N VAL A 49 15.88 -22.10 -39.52
CA VAL A 49 14.57 -21.61 -39.14
C VAL A 49 14.78 -20.35 -38.30
N THR A 50 14.67 -19.19 -38.94
CA THR A 50 14.72 -17.89 -38.25
C THR A 50 13.64 -17.89 -37.17
N PRO A 51 13.96 -17.62 -35.90
CA PRO A 51 12.95 -17.59 -34.85
C PRO A 51 11.89 -16.53 -35.21
N PRO A 52 10.60 -16.77 -34.90
CA PRO A 52 9.54 -15.81 -35.16
C PRO A 52 9.91 -14.44 -34.57
N VAL A 53 9.92 -13.41 -35.42
CA VAL A 53 10.13 -12.04 -34.95
C VAL A 53 8.99 -11.71 -33.96
N PRO A 54 9.29 -11.28 -32.72
CA PRO A 54 8.26 -10.92 -31.76
C PRO A 54 7.41 -9.77 -32.33
N PRO A 55 6.10 -9.73 -32.04
CA PRO A 55 5.24 -8.66 -32.53
C PRO A 55 5.78 -7.30 -32.07
N VAL A 56 5.98 -6.39 -33.02
CA VAL A 56 6.42 -5.02 -32.75
C VAL A 56 5.28 -4.26 -32.09
N ASP A 57 5.55 -3.65 -30.94
CA ASP A 57 4.56 -2.81 -30.28
C ASP A 57 4.37 -1.49 -31.06
N THR A 58 3.11 -1.15 -31.32
CA THR A 58 2.70 0.08 -32.01
C THR A 58 1.64 0.85 -31.22
N THR A 59 1.46 0.48 -29.95
CA THR A 59 0.69 1.24 -28.96
C THR A 59 1.32 2.63 -28.77
N ARG A 60 0.58 3.59 -28.23
CA ARG A 60 1.12 4.94 -27.98
C ARG A 60 0.76 5.39 -26.58
N PRO A 61 1.74 5.89 -25.80
CA PRO A 61 1.49 6.34 -24.45
C PRO A 61 0.51 7.51 -24.39
N THR A 62 -0.37 7.43 -23.41
CA THR A 62 -1.37 8.44 -23.06
C THR A 62 -1.34 8.68 -21.56
N VAL A 63 -1.69 9.90 -21.12
CA VAL A 63 -1.80 10.22 -19.69
C VAL A 63 -3.23 9.95 -19.22
N VAL A 64 -3.38 8.92 -18.39
CA VAL A 64 -4.68 8.39 -17.92
C VAL A 64 -5.21 9.12 -16.68
N SER A 65 -4.32 9.66 -15.84
CA SER A 65 -4.65 10.50 -14.69
C SER A 65 -3.54 11.50 -14.40
N MET A 66 -3.86 12.60 -13.72
CA MET A 66 -2.90 13.64 -13.37
C MET A 66 -3.33 14.39 -12.10
N ILE A 67 -2.34 14.94 -11.39
CA ILE A 67 -2.51 15.78 -10.19
C ILE A 67 -1.70 17.08 -10.41
N PRO A 68 -2.27 18.26 -10.15
CA PRO A 68 -3.71 18.53 -10.05
C PRO A 68 -4.48 18.01 -11.27
N VAL A 69 -5.76 17.72 -11.08
CA VAL A 69 -6.69 17.49 -12.19
C VAL A 69 -6.85 18.78 -13.01
N ASP A 70 -7.31 18.67 -14.26
CA ASP A 70 -7.53 19.85 -15.09
C ASP A 70 -8.58 20.78 -14.46
N LEU A 71 -8.35 22.09 -14.57
CA LEU A 71 -9.16 23.16 -13.99
C LEU A 71 -9.25 23.14 -12.45
N ALA A 72 -8.37 22.41 -11.75
CA ALA A 72 -8.32 22.40 -10.28
C ALA A 72 -7.98 23.79 -9.71
N THR A 73 -8.74 24.26 -8.72
CA THR A 73 -8.55 25.58 -8.09
C THR A 73 -8.21 25.47 -6.60
N GLY A 74 -7.40 26.40 -6.10
CA GLY A 74 -7.06 26.46 -4.67
C GLY A 74 -5.94 25.51 -4.27
N ILE A 75 -5.24 24.90 -5.23
CA ILE A 75 -4.14 23.96 -5.00
C ILE A 75 -2.93 24.65 -4.36
N CYS A 76 -2.13 23.90 -3.63
CA CYS A 76 -1.04 24.45 -2.82
C CYS A 76 0.04 25.20 -3.61
N VAL A 77 0.62 26.27 -3.04
CA VAL A 77 1.71 27.03 -3.69
C VAL A 77 3.00 26.21 -3.90
N ASN A 78 3.12 25.05 -3.27
CA ASN A 78 4.22 24.09 -3.45
C ASN A 78 3.72 22.71 -3.93
N GLN A 79 2.58 22.67 -4.61
CA GLN A 79 1.98 21.44 -5.13
C GLN A 79 2.96 20.68 -6.03
N VAL A 80 3.22 19.42 -5.72
CA VAL A 80 3.89 18.48 -6.63
C VAL A 80 2.89 18.03 -7.68
N LEU A 81 3.31 17.94 -8.94
CA LEU A 81 2.47 17.46 -10.03
C LEU A 81 2.79 15.99 -10.33
N ASN A 82 1.76 15.21 -10.66
CA ASN A 82 1.89 13.83 -11.10
C ASN A 82 1.16 13.62 -12.43
N ALA A 83 1.66 12.71 -13.25
CA ALA A 83 0.99 12.24 -14.47
C ALA A 83 1.25 10.74 -14.65
N THR A 84 0.19 9.95 -14.62
CA THR A 84 0.24 8.49 -14.78
C THR A 84 -0.08 8.11 -16.23
N PHE A 85 0.68 7.17 -16.78
CA PHE A 85 0.60 6.76 -18.18
C PHE A 85 -0.15 5.44 -18.39
N SER A 86 -0.62 5.20 -19.62
CA SER A 86 -1.24 3.93 -20.05
C SER A 86 -0.28 2.74 -20.05
N GLU A 87 1.02 3.00 -20.14
CA GLU A 87 2.08 2.01 -20.32
C GLU A 87 3.45 2.53 -19.84
N ALA A 88 4.48 1.71 -19.97
CA ALA A 88 5.83 2.04 -19.48
C ALA A 88 6.55 3.04 -20.40
N MET A 89 6.83 4.24 -19.87
CA MET A 89 7.61 5.27 -20.54
C MET A 89 9.11 4.96 -20.53
N LEU A 90 9.80 5.31 -21.62
CA LEU A 90 11.26 5.33 -21.66
C LEU A 90 11.78 6.50 -20.84
N VAL A 91 12.31 6.17 -19.65
CA VAL A 91 12.73 7.12 -18.59
C VAL A 91 13.52 8.32 -19.12
N SER A 92 14.49 8.09 -20.03
CA SER A 92 15.35 9.13 -20.59
C SER A 92 14.61 10.16 -21.47
N THR A 93 13.42 9.85 -21.98
CA THR A 93 12.60 10.80 -22.76
C THR A 93 11.71 11.64 -21.85
N ILE A 94 11.08 11.02 -20.83
CA ILE A 94 10.12 11.70 -19.94
C ILE A 94 10.81 12.63 -18.93
N ILE A 95 12.01 12.30 -18.44
CA ILE A 95 12.80 13.20 -17.56
C ILE A 95 13.62 14.25 -18.33
N ALA A 96 13.58 14.27 -19.66
CA ALA A 96 14.35 15.22 -20.46
C ALA A 96 13.84 16.66 -20.31
N THR A 97 14.77 17.62 -20.27
CA THR A 97 14.47 19.04 -20.15
C THR A 97 13.57 19.50 -21.30
N GLY A 98 12.37 19.99 -20.99
CA GLY A 98 11.37 20.41 -21.97
C GLY A 98 10.34 19.33 -22.32
N THR A 99 10.46 18.10 -21.83
CA THR A 99 9.41 17.08 -22.02
C THR A 99 8.22 17.32 -21.09
N PHE A 100 8.42 17.32 -19.78
CA PHE A 100 7.39 17.70 -18.78
C PHE A 100 7.75 19.08 -18.20
N THR A 101 6.88 20.06 -18.43
CA THR A 101 7.08 21.47 -18.06
C THR A 101 5.85 22.05 -17.37
N VAL A 102 6.05 23.13 -16.59
CA VAL A 102 4.98 23.93 -15.97
C VAL A 102 5.31 25.40 -16.19
N LYS A 103 4.32 26.18 -16.63
CA LYS A 103 4.43 27.63 -16.88
C LYS A 103 3.30 28.39 -16.20
N GLU A 104 3.53 29.63 -15.79
CA GLU A 104 2.42 30.55 -15.47
C GLU A 104 1.70 30.93 -16.77
N THR A 105 0.37 30.82 -16.80
CA THR A 105 -0.42 30.80 -18.03
C THR A 105 -0.43 32.14 -18.78
N ILE A 106 -0.35 33.28 -18.09
CA ILE A 106 -0.47 34.61 -18.71
C ILE A 106 0.90 35.13 -19.20
N SER A 107 1.92 35.09 -18.34
CA SER A 107 3.29 35.53 -18.66
C SER A 107 4.09 34.51 -19.47
N SER A 108 3.64 33.25 -19.54
CA SER A 108 4.38 32.11 -20.09
C SER A 108 5.73 31.81 -19.41
N ALA A 109 5.98 32.39 -18.23
CA ALA A 109 7.19 32.19 -17.45
C ALA A 109 7.29 30.75 -16.93
N ASP A 110 8.45 30.12 -17.11
CA ASP A 110 8.71 28.77 -16.63
C ASP A 110 8.78 28.70 -15.11
N VAL A 111 8.08 27.73 -14.53
CA VAL A 111 8.27 27.32 -13.14
C VAL A 111 9.44 26.34 -13.12
N PRO A 112 10.53 26.61 -12.38
CA PRO A 112 11.64 25.67 -12.27
C PRO A 112 11.21 24.46 -11.42
N GLY A 113 11.66 23.26 -11.82
CA GLY A 113 11.32 22.02 -11.15
C GLY A 113 12.18 20.84 -11.60
N VAL A 114 12.02 19.71 -10.93
CA VAL A 114 12.73 18.45 -11.21
C VAL A 114 11.71 17.38 -11.58
N VAL A 115 11.94 16.69 -12.70
CA VAL A 115 11.11 15.57 -13.16
C VAL A 115 11.74 14.25 -12.73
N THR A 116 10.96 13.39 -12.09
CA THR A 116 11.28 11.97 -11.88
C THR A 116 10.21 11.10 -12.55
N TYR A 117 10.48 9.81 -12.72
CA TYR A 117 9.52 8.84 -13.23
C TYR A 117 9.68 7.52 -12.48
N ASP A 118 8.58 6.95 -12.01
CA ASP A 118 8.52 5.61 -11.43
C ASP A 118 7.88 4.64 -12.42
N ALA A 119 8.62 3.59 -12.78
CA ALA A 119 8.16 2.53 -13.67
C ALA A 119 7.23 1.51 -12.98
N GLY A 120 7.21 1.45 -11.64
CA GLY A 120 6.29 0.58 -10.89
C GLY A 120 4.86 1.13 -10.83
N THR A 121 4.71 2.45 -10.73
CA THR A 121 3.41 3.15 -10.74
C THR A 121 3.10 3.87 -12.06
N LEU A 122 3.90 3.66 -13.11
CA LEU A 122 3.78 4.31 -14.43
C LEU A 122 3.65 5.84 -14.36
N THR A 123 4.28 6.49 -13.38
CA THR A 123 3.97 7.89 -13.02
C THR A 123 5.19 8.80 -13.11
N ALA A 124 5.08 9.85 -13.93
CA ALA A 124 5.99 10.98 -13.90
C ALA A 124 5.59 11.95 -12.78
N THR A 125 6.59 12.53 -12.12
CA THR A 125 6.40 13.48 -11.01
C THR A 125 7.24 14.72 -11.25
N PHE A 126 6.61 15.90 -11.33
CA PHE A 126 7.28 17.19 -11.42
C PHE A 126 7.24 17.87 -10.04
N THR A 127 8.40 18.00 -9.42
CA THR A 127 8.58 18.69 -8.13
C THR A 127 9.05 20.13 -8.40
N PRO A 128 8.22 21.17 -8.16
CA PRO A 128 8.66 22.55 -8.34
C PRO A 128 9.74 22.94 -7.31
N THR A 129 10.76 23.67 -7.74
CA THR A 129 11.84 24.19 -6.86
C THR A 129 11.62 25.64 -6.42
N ALA A 130 10.59 26.31 -6.97
CA ALA A 130 10.07 27.59 -6.51
C ALA A 130 8.55 27.49 -6.32
N PHE A 131 8.00 28.24 -5.37
CA PHE A 131 6.55 28.22 -5.11
C PHE A 131 5.78 28.97 -6.21
N PHE A 132 4.61 28.44 -6.56
CA PHE A 132 3.59 29.13 -7.34
C PHE A 132 3.13 30.41 -6.63
N THR A 133 2.74 31.43 -7.41
CA THR A 133 2.15 32.66 -6.86
C THR A 133 0.65 32.47 -6.68
N ALA A 134 0.16 32.74 -5.47
CA ALA A 134 -1.25 32.60 -5.12
C ALA A 134 -2.17 33.41 -6.05
N GLY A 135 -3.26 32.81 -6.50
CA GLY A 135 -4.24 33.41 -7.40
C GLY A 135 -3.88 33.39 -8.88
N LEU A 136 -2.69 32.89 -9.27
CA LEU A 136 -2.31 32.72 -10.68
C LEU A 136 -2.69 31.35 -11.24
N ASN A 137 -2.90 31.31 -12.55
CA ASN A 137 -3.11 30.08 -13.31
C ASN A 137 -1.78 29.54 -13.82
N TYR A 138 -1.66 28.22 -13.82
CA TYR A 138 -0.51 27.50 -14.32
C TYR A 138 -0.94 26.47 -15.35
N THR A 139 -0.14 26.33 -16.41
CA THR A 139 -0.29 25.36 -17.48
C THR A 139 0.81 24.33 -17.36
N ALA A 140 0.45 23.07 -17.18
CA ALA A 140 1.36 21.93 -17.28
C ALA A 140 1.32 21.34 -18.69
N THR A 141 2.45 20.83 -19.16
CA THR A 141 2.56 20.22 -20.50
C THR A 141 3.56 19.07 -20.51
N ILE A 142 3.13 17.92 -21.01
CA ILE A 142 3.98 16.79 -21.38
C ILE A 142 3.97 16.69 -22.92
N THR A 143 5.14 16.79 -23.55
CA THR A 143 5.26 16.88 -25.02
C THR A 143 5.36 15.52 -25.71
N THR A 144 5.12 15.50 -27.03
CA THR A 144 5.32 14.33 -27.90
C THR A 144 6.78 13.86 -28.03
N VAL A 145 7.73 14.43 -27.26
CA VAL A 145 9.09 13.90 -27.12
C VAL A 145 9.11 12.66 -26.21
N ALA A 146 8.13 12.50 -25.32
CA ALA A 146 8.00 11.32 -24.47
C ALA A 146 7.60 10.07 -25.30
N THR A 147 8.31 8.96 -25.12
CA THR A 147 8.02 7.67 -25.76
C THR A 147 7.79 6.57 -24.73
N ASP A 148 7.15 5.49 -25.17
CA ASP A 148 7.19 4.19 -24.49
C ASP A 148 8.59 3.54 -24.59
N LEU A 149 8.74 2.32 -24.07
CA LEU A 149 9.95 1.50 -24.19
C LEU A 149 10.22 0.93 -25.60
N ALA A 150 9.23 0.94 -26.50
CA ALA A 150 9.37 0.47 -27.89
C ALA A 150 9.80 1.58 -28.87
N GLY A 151 9.69 2.85 -28.47
CA GLY A 151 9.99 4.05 -29.25
C GLY A 151 8.76 4.77 -29.81
N ASN A 152 7.54 4.36 -29.47
CA ASN A 152 6.32 5.05 -29.89
C ASN A 152 6.13 6.33 -29.08
N ALA A 153 6.15 7.47 -29.78
CA ALA A 153 5.89 8.78 -29.18
C ALA A 153 4.40 9.00 -28.86
N MET A 154 4.11 9.77 -27.80
CA MET A 154 2.75 10.26 -27.53
C MET A 154 2.14 10.91 -28.79
N ALA A 155 0.84 10.69 -29.04
CA ALA A 155 0.18 11.17 -30.26
C ALA A 155 0.00 12.70 -30.31
N VAL A 156 -0.18 13.33 -29.15
CA VAL A 156 -0.34 14.78 -28.96
C VAL A 156 0.30 15.20 -27.62
N ASN A 157 0.64 16.47 -27.47
CA ASN A 157 1.02 17.00 -26.16
C ASN A 157 -0.16 16.85 -25.18
N LYS A 158 0.09 16.32 -23.98
CA LYS A 158 -0.87 16.40 -22.88
C LYS A 158 -0.71 17.76 -22.22
N VAL A 159 -1.75 18.59 -22.29
CA VAL A 159 -1.80 19.92 -21.65
C VAL A 159 -2.95 19.92 -20.64
N TRP A 160 -2.75 20.56 -19.49
CA TRP A 160 -3.80 20.82 -18.50
C TRP A 160 -3.45 22.06 -17.66
N THR A 161 -4.42 22.58 -16.92
CA THR A 161 -4.30 23.85 -16.18
C THR A 161 -4.81 23.75 -14.75
N PHE A 162 -4.32 24.61 -13.86
CA PHE A 162 -4.77 24.72 -12.46
C PHE A 162 -4.52 26.12 -11.88
N THR A 163 -5.26 26.51 -10.85
CA THR A 163 -5.14 27.81 -10.15
C THR A 163 -4.55 27.63 -8.76
N ALA A 164 -3.42 28.27 -8.49
CA ALA A 164 -2.78 28.24 -7.17
C ALA A 164 -3.62 28.97 -6.11
N GLY A 165 -3.85 28.34 -4.97
CA GLY A 165 -4.43 28.93 -3.76
C GLY A 165 -3.41 29.74 -2.96
N ALA A 166 -3.80 30.18 -1.76
CA ALA A 166 -2.94 30.93 -0.85
C ALA A 166 -2.22 30.05 0.20
N THR A 167 -2.45 28.74 0.18
CA THR A 167 -1.93 27.77 1.16
C THR A 167 -0.63 27.13 0.69
N VAL A 168 0.32 26.98 1.60
CA VAL A 168 1.42 26.02 1.44
C VAL A 168 0.86 24.66 1.85
N CYS A 169 0.96 23.64 0.98
CA CYS A 169 0.80 22.25 1.41
C CYS A 169 1.88 21.99 2.43
N ALA A 170 1.49 21.50 3.62
CA ALA A 170 2.47 20.92 4.51
C ALA A 170 3.28 19.89 3.70
N PRO A 171 4.63 19.93 3.72
CA PRO A 171 5.39 18.81 3.20
C PRO A 171 4.91 17.57 3.96
N PRO A 172 4.67 16.42 3.28
CA PRO A 172 4.38 15.17 3.96
C PRO A 172 5.40 14.98 5.09
N PRO A 173 4.98 14.87 6.37
CA PRO A 173 5.90 15.00 7.50
C PRO A 173 7.05 14.01 7.36
N ALA A 174 8.28 14.54 7.21
CA ALA A 174 9.41 13.87 6.54
C ALA A 174 9.52 12.37 6.84
N GLY A 175 8.91 11.55 5.98
CA GLY A 175 8.53 10.17 6.35
C GLY A 175 7.57 9.45 5.38
N SER A 176 6.91 10.12 4.43
CA SER A 176 6.39 9.44 3.24
C SER A 176 7.54 9.19 2.24
N TYR A 177 7.72 8.02 1.63
CA TYR A 177 6.80 6.90 1.49
C TYR A 177 7.37 5.64 2.19
N ALA A 178 6.57 4.76 2.77
CA ALA A 178 5.11 4.72 2.81
C ALA A 178 4.60 4.80 4.25
N ALA A 179 3.33 5.21 4.40
CA ALA A 179 2.50 4.70 5.49
C ALA A 179 2.26 3.19 5.24
N GLY A 180 3.28 2.35 5.41
CA GLY A 180 3.13 0.90 5.26
C GLY A 180 2.04 0.38 6.21
N ALA A 181 1.41 -0.76 5.86
CA ALA A 181 0.43 -1.42 6.71
C ALA A 181 0.95 -1.50 8.17
N LEU A 182 0.07 -1.30 9.16
CA LEU A 182 0.50 -1.32 10.56
C LEU A 182 1.17 -2.68 10.87
N PRO A 183 2.29 -2.70 11.60
CA PRO A 183 3.01 -3.94 11.91
C PRO A 183 2.21 -4.75 12.95
N LEU A 184 1.24 -5.53 12.47
CA LEU A 184 0.35 -6.34 13.30
C LEU A 184 1.02 -7.60 13.87
N GLY A 185 2.26 -7.93 13.47
CA GLY A 185 2.97 -9.12 13.93
C GLY A 185 2.14 -10.41 13.82
N SER A 186 2.08 -11.18 14.91
CA SER A 186 1.24 -12.38 15.02
C SER A 186 -0.27 -12.10 14.98
N ALA A 187 -0.71 -10.89 15.38
CA ALA A 187 -2.10 -10.45 15.28
C ALA A 187 -2.60 -10.35 13.82
N ALA A 188 -1.70 -10.25 12.84
CA ALA A 188 -2.06 -10.28 11.42
C ALA A 188 -2.85 -11.53 11.02
N SER A 189 -2.62 -12.66 11.70
CA SER A 189 -3.30 -13.94 11.42
C SER A 189 -4.73 -14.02 11.95
N PHE A 190 -5.13 -13.12 12.85
CA PHE A 190 -6.44 -13.15 13.51
C PHE A 190 -7.47 -12.31 12.73
N GLY A 191 -8.66 -12.89 12.51
CA GLY A 191 -9.86 -12.12 12.17
C GLY A 191 -10.49 -11.48 13.41
N VAL A 192 -10.39 -12.16 14.57
CA VAL A 192 -10.87 -11.67 15.87
C VAL A 192 -9.83 -11.95 16.95
N LEU A 193 -9.46 -10.93 17.72
CA LEU A 193 -8.56 -11.03 18.87
C LEU A 193 -9.12 -10.20 20.03
N ALA A 194 -9.28 -10.83 21.20
CA ALA A 194 -9.78 -10.19 22.42
C ALA A 194 -8.90 -10.55 23.62
N GLY A 195 -8.17 -9.58 24.16
CA GLY A 195 -7.21 -9.79 25.25
C GLY A 195 -7.80 -10.24 26.58
N THR A 196 -9.11 -10.14 26.81
CA THR A 196 -9.77 -10.66 28.03
C THR A 196 -10.89 -11.67 27.76
N ALA A 197 -11.89 -11.32 26.95
CA ALA A 197 -13.02 -12.19 26.64
C ALA A 197 -13.65 -11.90 25.28
N LEU A 198 -14.04 -12.95 24.56
CA LEU A 198 -14.86 -12.87 23.34
C LEU A 198 -16.27 -13.38 23.63
N THR A 199 -17.28 -12.55 23.39
CA THR A 199 -18.70 -12.92 23.48
C THR A 199 -19.30 -12.95 22.08
N ILE A 200 -19.95 -14.06 21.71
CA ILE A 200 -20.63 -14.23 20.43
C ILE A 200 -22.12 -14.46 20.73
N THR A 201 -22.95 -13.42 20.58
CA THR A 201 -24.38 -13.45 20.94
C THR A 201 -25.20 -14.30 19.98
N ASN A 202 -24.95 -14.17 18.67
CA ASN A 202 -25.60 -14.91 17.59
C ASN A 202 -24.56 -15.46 16.59
N PRO A 203 -24.86 -16.57 15.89
CA PRO A 203 -23.91 -17.28 15.02
C PRO A 203 -23.15 -16.36 14.08
N THR A 204 -21.83 -16.37 14.17
CA THR A 204 -20.96 -15.40 13.47
C THR A 204 -20.04 -16.12 12.48
N SER A 205 -19.72 -15.47 11.36
CA SER A 205 -18.79 -15.99 10.35
C SER A 205 -17.45 -15.25 10.43
N VAL A 206 -16.35 -15.98 10.59
CA VAL A 206 -14.98 -15.43 10.63
C VAL A 206 -14.07 -16.17 9.65
N THR A 207 -13.35 -15.41 8.81
CA THR A 207 -12.18 -15.89 8.08
C THR A 207 -10.92 -15.28 8.70
N GLY A 208 -9.92 -16.12 9.00
CA GLY A 208 -8.79 -15.80 9.88
C GLY A 208 -8.94 -16.43 11.27
N ASN A 209 -7.89 -16.40 12.08
CA ASN A 209 -7.89 -17.00 13.42
C ASN A 209 -8.79 -16.23 14.42
N VAL A 210 -9.23 -16.92 15.46
CA VAL A 210 -9.99 -16.36 16.59
C VAL A 210 -9.20 -16.60 17.88
N GLY A 211 -8.97 -15.56 18.68
CA GLY A 211 -8.17 -15.65 19.90
C GLY A 211 -8.77 -14.89 21.08
N SER A 212 -9.00 -15.57 22.20
CA SER A 212 -9.29 -14.92 23.49
C SER A 212 -9.07 -15.86 24.69
N PRO A 213 -8.63 -15.38 25.87
CA PRO A 213 -8.51 -16.23 27.06
C PRO A 213 -9.83 -16.91 27.45
N SER A 214 -10.97 -16.27 27.18
CA SER A 214 -12.31 -16.81 27.40
C SER A 214 -13.19 -16.58 26.18
N ILE A 215 -13.85 -17.62 25.68
CA ILE A 215 -14.81 -17.52 24.57
C ILE A 215 -16.17 -17.98 25.05
N THR A 216 -17.18 -17.09 24.95
CA THR A 216 -18.59 -17.42 25.14
C THR A 216 -19.23 -17.59 23.75
N PRO A 217 -19.45 -18.83 23.28
CA PRO A 217 -19.99 -19.09 21.95
C PRO A 217 -21.50 -18.82 21.87
N ALA A 218 -22.00 -18.60 20.65
CA ALA A 218 -23.43 -18.51 20.38
C ALA A 218 -24.14 -19.85 20.61
N SER A 219 -25.46 -19.80 20.78
CA SER A 219 -26.34 -20.97 20.92
C SER A 219 -26.53 -21.77 19.61
N GLY A 220 -25.94 -21.32 18.50
CA GLY A 220 -26.01 -21.97 17.19
C GLY A 220 -24.66 -21.97 16.46
N PRO A 221 -24.55 -22.72 15.34
CA PRO A 221 -23.28 -22.97 14.66
C PRO A 221 -22.70 -21.71 14.01
N SER A 222 -21.64 -21.18 14.62
CA SER A 222 -20.78 -20.16 13.99
C SER A 222 -19.84 -20.79 12.95
N THR A 223 -19.45 -20.03 11.94
CA THR A 223 -18.54 -20.48 10.86
C THR A 223 -17.14 -19.92 11.10
N LEU A 224 -16.13 -20.77 11.01
CA LEU A 224 -14.73 -20.37 11.12
C LEU A 224 -13.89 -20.96 9.98
N VAL A 225 -13.18 -20.10 9.26
CA VAL A 225 -12.13 -20.46 8.29
C VAL A 225 -10.79 -20.00 8.87
N GLY A 226 -10.30 -20.76 9.83
CA GLY A 226 -9.12 -20.45 10.66
C GLY A 226 -9.06 -21.34 11.90
N THR A 227 -8.16 -21.03 12.84
CA THR A 227 -8.00 -21.75 14.12
C THR A 227 -8.57 -20.94 15.29
N MET A 228 -9.20 -21.61 16.26
CA MET A 228 -9.52 -21.00 17.57
C MET A 228 -8.40 -21.21 18.57
N TYR A 229 -8.12 -20.18 19.37
CA TYR A 229 -7.12 -20.18 20.43
C TYR A 229 -7.72 -19.62 21.72
N ASP A 230 -7.69 -20.40 22.81
CA ASP A 230 -8.17 -19.98 24.12
C ASP A 230 -7.39 -20.62 25.29
N THR A 231 -7.97 -20.58 26.49
CA THR A 231 -7.46 -21.29 27.68
C THR A 231 -7.51 -22.81 27.53
N SER A 232 -8.54 -23.37 26.89
CA SER A 232 -8.70 -24.81 26.70
C SER A 232 -7.73 -25.38 25.67
N THR A 233 -7.36 -24.61 24.64
CA THR A 233 -6.30 -24.96 23.67
C THR A 233 -4.89 -24.67 24.20
N GLY A 234 -4.74 -24.29 25.48
CA GLY A 234 -3.45 -23.98 26.11
C GLY A 234 -2.70 -22.80 25.47
N SER A 235 -3.38 -21.97 24.69
CA SER A 235 -2.73 -21.05 23.72
C SER A 235 -2.57 -19.62 24.23
N LEU A 236 -2.67 -19.41 25.55
CA LEU A 236 -2.59 -18.10 26.21
C LEU A 236 -1.36 -17.27 25.82
N THR A 237 -0.20 -17.91 25.64
CA THR A 237 1.04 -17.22 25.25
C THR A 237 0.99 -16.66 23.83
N LEU A 238 0.36 -17.38 22.89
CA LEU A 238 0.13 -16.89 21.53
C LEU A 238 -0.83 -15.69 21.52
N ILE A 239 -1.89 -15.76 22.32
CA ILE A 239 -2.89 -14.68 22.45
C ILE A 239 -2.25 -13.43 23.08
N ALA A 240 -1.46 -13.60 24.15
CA ALA A 240 -0.75 -12.49 24.80
C ALA A 240 0.29 -11.84 23.87
N ASN A 241 1.02 -12.64 23.09
CA ASN A 241 1.95 -12.12 22.08
C ASN A 241 1.19 -11.35 20.99
N ALA A 242 0.06 -11.86 20.49
CA ALA A 242 -0.76 -11.17 19.49
C ALA A 242 -1.33 -9.84 20.02
N VAL A 243 -1.76 -9.78 21.29
CA VAL A 243 -2.20 -8.50 21.91
C VAL A 243 -1.02 -7.53 22.04
N THR A 244 0.18 -8.02 22.36
CA THR A 244 1.41 -7.19 22.43
C THR A 244 1.82 -6.65 21.07
N ASP A 245 1.74 -7.47 20.00
CA ASP A 245 1.98 -7.05 18.62
C ASP A 245 0.91 -6.03 18.17
N MET A 246 -0.35 -6.23 18.56
CA MET A 246 -1.44 -5.29 18.27
C MET A 246 -1.21 -3.93 18.94
N GLU A 247 -0.88 -3.88 20.23
CA GLU A 247 -0.54 -2.62 20.93
C GLU A 247 0.73 -1.97 20.37
N THR A 248 1.67 -2.77 19.85
CA THR A 248 2.81 -2.26 19.07
C THR A 248 2.35 -1.62 17.76
N GLY A 249 1.36 -2.20 17.08
CA GLY A 249 0.68 -1.59 15.92
C GLY A 249 -0.06 -0.29 16.27
N ILE A 250 -0.74 -0.22 17.42
CA ILE A 250 -1.38 1.01 17.93
C ILE A 250 -0.32 2.08 18.26
N SER A 251 0.79 1.68 18.87
CA SER A 251 1.94 2.56 19.15
C SER A 251 2.59 3.07 17.85
N CYS A 252 2.67 2.24 16.81
CA CYS A 252 3.10 2.66 15.48
C CYS A 252 2.11 3.65 14.84
N ALA A 253 0.79 3.40 14.93
CA ALA A 253 -0.21 4.31 14.40
C ALA A 253 -0.21 5.68 15.09
N THR A 254 -0.06 5.71 16.42
CA THR A 254 -0.10 6.93 17.23
C THR A 254 1.20 7.75 17.19
N SER A 255 2.33 7.13 16.84
CA SER A 255 3.61 7.81 16.62
C SER A 255 3.82 8.34 15.19
N ARG A 256 3.05 7.86 14.19
CA ARG A 256 3.01 8.47 12.86
C ARG A 256 2.49 9.92 12.95
N ALA A 257 3.09 10.82 12.17
CA ALA A 257 2.60 12.19 12.06
C ALA A 257 1.17 12.24 11.50
N CYS A 258 0.51 13.38 11.65
CA CYS A 258 -0.83 13.60 11.11
C CYS A 258 -0.73 14.24 9.73
N ASP A 259 -1.30 13.58 8.72
CA ASP A 259 -1.52 14.19 7.40
C ASP A 259 -2.78 15.06 7.45
N PHE A 260 -3.81 14.58 8.16
CA PHE A 260 -5.05 15.31 8.46
C PHE A 260 -5.24 15.37 9.97
N ASN A 261 -5.45 16.57 10.54
CA ASN A 261 -5.65 16.76 11.98
C ASN A 261 -6.93 17.54 12.25
N TYR A 262 -7.88 16.90 12.93
CA TYR A 262 -9.23 17.43 13.15
C TYR A 262 -9.40 18.09 14.53
N GLY A 263 -8.43 17.91 15.45
CA GLY A 263 -8.29 18.66 16.70
C GLY A 263 -9.34 18.43 17.80
N ALA A 264 -10.56 18.00 17.45
CA ALA A 264 -11.69 17.78 18.35
C ALA A 264 -12.46 16.50 17.96
N ALA A 265 -13.61 16.23 18.60
CA ALA A 265 -14.46 15.10 18.25
C ALA A 265 -15.00 15.27 16.82
N THR A 266 -14.91 14.21 16.01
CA THR A 266 -15.08 14.29 14.55
C THR A 266 -16.00 13.19 14.05
N ASP A 267 -17.04 13.55 13.30
CA ASP A 267 -17.82 12.61 12.51
C ASP A 267 -17.30 12.59 11.07
N PHE A 268 -16.96 11.41 10.57
CA PHE A 268 -16.56 11.18 9.17
C PHE A 268 -17.75 10.87 8.26
N GLY A 269 -18.98 10.82 8.80
CA GLY A 269 -20.19 10.59 8.01
C GLY A 269 -20.38 11.60 6.89
N GLY A 270 -20.64 11.12 5.67
CA GLY A 270 -20.83 11.94 4.46
C GLY A 270 -19.53 12.48 3.87
N MET A 271 -18.37 12.23 4.50
CA MET A 271 -17.09 12.70 3.96
C MET A 271 -16.59 11.84 2.80
N THR A 272 -15.67 12.42 2.04
CA THR A 272 -14.94 11.79 0.94
C THR A 272 -13.46 12.07 1.19
N LEU A 273 -12.69 11.02 1.51
CA LEU A 273 -11.34 11.16 2.11
C LEU A 273 -10.24 10.50 1.28
N GLU A 274 -9.09 11.16 1.25
CA GLU A 274 -7.83 10.70 0.63
C GLU A 274 -6.99 9.87 1.63
N PRO A 275 -6.08 8.98 1.15
CA PRO A 275 -5.26 8.14 2.02
C PRO A 275 -4.27 8.96 2.84
N GLY A 276 -4.13 8.59 4.12
CA GLY A 276 -3.24 9.25 5.07
C GLY A 276 -3.57 8.91 6.52
N VAL A 277 -2.91 9.60 7.44
CA VAL A 277 -3.13 9.52 8.88
C VAL A 277 -4.09 10.63 9.33
N HIS A 278 -5.32 10.22 9.64
CA HIS A 278 -6.41 11.08 10.13
C HIS A 278 -6.41 11.09 11.67
N CYS A 279 -6.06 12.23 12.26
CA CYS A 279 -5.89 12.39 13.71
C CYS A 279 -7.08 13.09 14.38
N VAL A 280 -7.71 12.39 15.32
CA VAL A 280 -8.83 12.88 16.13
C VAL A 280 -8.40 12.92 17.60
N ASN A 281 -8.34 14.13 18.19
CA ASN A 281 -7.89 14.33 19.59
C ASN A 281 -9.01 14.17 20.63
N ALA A 282 -10.14 13.56 20.23
CA ALA A 282 -11.22 13.08 21.07
C ALA A 282 -11.85 11.84 20.40
N ALA A 283 -13.12 11.53 20.67
CA ALA A 283 -13.83 10.43 20.00
C ALA A 283 -14.05 10.69 18.49
N MET A 284 -14.08 9.61 17.70
CA MET A 284 -14.39 9.63 16.27
C MET A 284 -15.67 8.84 15.97
N SER A 285 -16.46 9.29 14.99
CA SER A 285 -17.66 8.57 14.55
C SER A 285 -17.75 8.42 13.03
N VAL A 286 -18.64 7.53 12.59
CA VAL A 286 -19.14 7.45 11.21
C VAL A 286 -20.67 7.41 11.25
N GLY A 287 -21.32 8.58 11.23
CA GLY A 287 -22.76 8.77 11.39
C GLY A 287 -23.59 8.59 10.12
N SER A 288 -22.96 8.53 8.96
CA SER A 288 -23.55 8.23 7.65
C SER A 288 -22.46 7.70 6.70
N ASN A 289 -22.77 7.36 5.45
CA ASN A 289 -21.83 6.71 4.54
C ASN A 289 -20.53 7.51 4.33
N LEU A 290 -19.39 6.82 4.32
CA LEU A 290 -18.05 7.39 4.14
C LEU A 290 -17.41 6.83 2.87
N THR A 291 -16.89 7.72 2.02
CA THR A 291 -16.20 7.37 0.77
C THR A 291 -14.68 7.56 0.89
N LEU A 292 -13.91 6.60 0.40
CA LEU A 292 -12.44 6.66 0.31
C LEU A 292 -12.03 6.78 -1.17
N THR A 293 -11.26 7.80 -1.54
CA THR A 293 -11.14 8.28 -2.94
C THR A 293 -10.19 7.53 -3.87
N THR A 294 -9.08 6.98 -3.35
CA THR A 294 -7.97 6.44 -4.16
C THR A 294 -7.36 5.21 -3.46
N PRO A 295 -6.50 4.42 -4.15
CA PRO A 295 -5.87 3.27 -3.51
C PRO A 295 -4.78 3.75 -2.54
N GLY A 296 -4.73 3.21 -1.32
CA GLY A 296 -3.71 3.59 -0.36
C GLY A 296 -3.99 3.16 1.09
N VAL A 297 -3.18 3.69 2.00
CA VAL A 297 -3.26 3.35 3.44
C VAL A 297 -3.92 4.48 4.21
N TYR A 298 -5.04 4.15 4.85
CA TYR A 298 -5.86 5.03 5.66
C TYR A 298 -5.72 4.64 7.13
N ILE A 299 -5.31 5.58 7.99
CA ILE A 299 -5.17 5.35 9.43
C ILE A 299 -6.00 6.40 10.17
N PHE A 300 -7.21 6.02 10.55
CA PHE A 300 -8.07 6.80 11.44
C PHE A 300 -7.63 6.55 12.88
N ARG A 301 -7.02 7.54 13.54
CA ARG A 301 -6.54 7.40 14.92
C ARG A 301 -7.19 8.40 15.87
N SER A 302 -7.67 7.86 16.99
CA SER A 302 -8.51 8.55 17.97
C SER A 302 -7.96 8.37 19.39
N THR A 303 -8.03 9.42 20.20
CA THR A 303 -7.77 9.39 21.66
C THR A 303 -9.01 9.05 22.49
N GLY A 304 -10.15 8.86 21.83
CA GLY A 304 -11.40 8.36 22.42
C GLY A 304 -12.01 7.22 21.60
N ALA A 305 -13.28 6.90 21.89
CA ALA A 305 -14.00 5.82 21.25
C ALA A 305 -14.20 6.04 19.75
N LEU A 306 -14.30 4.93 19.01
CA LEU A 306 -14.87 4.83 17.67
C LEU A 306 -16.35 4.47 17.78
N THR A 307 -17.23 5.21 17.11
CA THR A 307 -18.65 4.85 16.98
C THR A 307 -19.13 4.87 15.53
N SER A 308 -20.28 4.27 15.24
CA SER A 308 -21.00 4.51 13.99
C SER A 308 -22.51 4.40 14.17
N ALA A 309 -23.26 5.09 13.33
CA ALA A 309 -24.68 4.85 13.18
C ALA A 309 -24.95 3.45 12.56
N PRO A 310 -26.15 2.88 12.71
CA PRO A 310 -26.53 1.66 12.00
C PRO A 310 -26.80 1.91 10.51
N SER A 311 -26.74 0.85 9.70
CA SER A 311 -26.88 0.87 8.23
C SER A 311 -25.89 1.79 7.48
N VAL A 312 -24.72 2.05 8.08
CA VAL A 312 -23.62 2.83 7.50
C VAL A 312 -22.77 1.94 6.59
N THR A 313 -22.42 2.47 5.41
CA THR A 313 -21.43 1.89 4.50
C THR A 313 -20.15 2.74 4.51
N VAL A 314 -19.02 2.12 4.82
CA VAL A 314 -17.68 2.64 4.51
C VAL A 314 -17.19 1.92 3.26
N ALA A 315 -16.89 2.65 2.19
CA ALA A 315 -16.49 2.06 0.91
C ALA A 315 -15.45 2.91 0.18
N PHE A 316 -14.69 2.26 -0.70
CA PHE A 316 -13.92 2.97 -1.71
C PHE A 316 -14.83 3.46 -2.84
N GLY A 317 -14.52 4.63 -3.40
CA GLY A 317 -15.19 5.16 -4.58
C GLY A 317 -14.79 4.35 -5.82
N GLY A 318 -15.61 3.37 -6.22
CA GLY A 318 -15.32 2.49 -7.35
C GLY A 318 -14.39 1.31 -7.02
N THR A 319 -14.36 0.33 -7.92
CA THR A 319 -13.80 -1.01 -7.65
C THR A 319 -12.27 -1.09 -7.62
N ALA A 320 -11.58 -0.31 -8.46
CA ALA A 320 -10.10 -0.33 -8.56
C ALA A 320 -9.41 0.08 -7.24
N ASN A 321 -10.08 0.91 -6.43
CA ASN A 321 -9.55 1.47 -5.20
C ASN A 321 -9.48 0.47 -4.02
N ALA A 322 -10.08 -0.72 -4.15
CA ALA A 322 -10.10 -1.71 -3.07
C ALA A 322 -8.87 -2.62 -3.02
N ALA A 323 -8.25 -2.91 -4.17
CA ALA A 323 -7.25 -3.99 -4.28
C ALA A 323 -5.88 -3.65 -3.67
N ASN A 324 -5.48 -2.38 -3.69
CA ASN A 324 -4.15 -1.92 -3.26
C ASN A 324 -4.21 -1.05 -1.99
N SER A 325 -5.16 -1.34 -1.10
CA SER A 325 -5.50 -0.45 0.03
C SER A 325 -5.48 -1.15 1.38
N SER A 326 -5.28 -0.38 2.45
CA SER A 326 -5.42 -0.87 3.83
C SER A 326 -6.02 0.20 4.71
N VAL A 327 -7.12 -0.13 5.38
CA VAL A 327 -7.83 0.80 6.27
C VAL A 327 -7.68 0.32 7.71
N PHE A 328 -7.26 1.23 8.60
CA PHE A 328 -7.07 0.97 10.02
C PHE A 328 -7.86 1.98 10.86
N TRP A 329 -8.59 1.48 11.85
CA TRP A 329 -9.38 2.27 12.79
C TRP A 329 -8.84 2.05 14.21
N VAL A 330 -8.04 3.00 14.68
CA VAL A 330 -7.29 2.92 15.94
C VAL A 330 -7.94 3.77 17.01
N SER A 331 -8.59 3.14 17.97
CA SER A 331 -9.05 3.79 19.21
C SER A 331 -8.04 3.52 20.34
N SER A 332 -7.54 4.59 20.94
CA SER A 332 -6.43 4.57 21.90
C SER A 332 -6.65 5.57 23.03
N GLY A 333 -5.91 5.44 24.14
CA GLY A 333 -6.02 6.35 25.28
C GLY A 333 -7.16 6.00 26.26
N ALA A 334 -7.34 6.85 27.27
CA ALA A 334 -8.16 6.54 28.46
C ALA A 334 -9.67 6.37 28.19
N ALA A 335 -10.17 6.89 27.07
CA ALA A 335 -11.56 6.77 26.64
C ALA A 335 -11.70 5.90 25.37
N SER A 336 -10.76 4.98 25.15
CA SER A 336 -10.78 4.05 24.02
C SER A 336 -11.97 3.09 24.03
N GLY A 337 -12.32 2.59 22.85
CA GLY A 337 -13.42 1.65 22.62
C GLY A 337 -13.85 1.65 21.15
N ALA A 338 -14.56 0.61 20.73
CA ALA A 338 -15.27 0.60 19.45
C ALA A 338 -16.70 0.11 19.65
N SER A 339 -17.67 0.87 19.15
CA SER A 339 -19.09 0.48 19.11
C SER A 339 -19.63 0.72 17.71
N ILE A 340 -19.58 -0.32 16.88
CA ILE A 340 -20.04 -0.25 15.50
C ILE A 340 -21.53 -0.55 15.45
N GLY A 341 -22.30 0.28 14.75
CA GLY A 341 -23.74 0.11 14.57
C GLY A 341 -24.13 -1.25 13.98
N ALA A 342 -25.41 -1.61 14.10
CA ALA A 342 -25.98 -2.77 13.44
C ALA A 342 -26.12 -2.56 11.92
N THR A 343 -26.19 -3.67 11.17
CA THR A 343 -26.38 -3.69 9.70
C THR A 343 -25.39 -2.84 8.89
N ASN A 344 -24.19 -2.58 9.43
CA ASN A 344 -23.15 -1.81 8.75
C ASN A 344 -22.37 -2.66 7.75
N ILE A 345 -21.92 -2.04 6.67
CA ILE A 345 -20.83 -2.53 5.82
C ILE A 345 -19.61 -1.68 6.19
N PHE A 346 -18.82 -2.18 7.14
CA PHE A 346 -17.65 -1.48 7.67
C PHE A 346 -16.38 -2.02 7.02
N LEU A 347 -15.36 -1.17 6.84
CA LEU A 347 -14.19 -1.47 6.02
C LEU A 347 -12.90 -1.35 6.85
N GLY A 348 -12.07 -2.39 6.82
CA GLY A 348 -10.73 -2.37 7.41
C GLY A 348 -10.59 -2.97 8.81
N THR A 349 -9.38 -2.85 9.36
CA THR A 349 -9.00 -3.43 10.66
C THR A 349 -9.29 -2.46 11.80
N ILE A 350 -10.18 -2.85 12.71
CA ILE A 350 -10.48 -2.15 13.96
C ILE A 350 -9.48 -2.59 15.02
N MET A 351 -8.85 -1.63 15.69
CA MET A 351 -7.86 -1.82 16.74
C MET A 351 -8.24 -0.98 17.96
N VAL A 352 -8.45 -1.64 19.10
CA VAL A 352 -8.83 -0.99 20.36
C VAL A 352 -7.79 -1.30 21.42
N GLY A 353 -7.00 -0.28 21.80
CA GLY A 353 -6.02 -0.38 22.88
C GLY A 353 -6.68 -0.28 24.26
N LEU A 354 -5.91 -0.51 25.32
CA LEU A 354 -6.40 -0.41 26.69
C LEU A 354 -6.93 1.00 27.05
N PRO A 355 -7.98 1.11 27.90
CA PRO A 355 -8.78 0.02 28.49
C PRO A 355 -9.94 -0.45 27.59
N GLY A 356 -10.13 0.13 26.41
CA GLY A 356 -11.33 -0.03 25.59
C GLY A 356 -11.64 -1.46 25.13
N ALA A 357 -12.94 -1.74 25.01
CA ALA A 357 -13.47 -2.97 24.39
C ALA A 357 -14.05 -2.68 23.00
N ALA A 358 -14.18 -3.70 22.15
CA ALA A 358 -14.83 -3.61 20.85
C ALA A 358 -16.21 -4.30 20.86
N THR A 359 -17.19 -3.71 20.19
CA THR A 359 -18.51 -4.29 19.95
C THR A 359 -18.91 -4.05 18.49
N LEU A 360 -19.31 -5.12 17.80
CA LEU A 360 -20.01 -5.02 16.51
C LEU A 360 -21.50 -5.28 16.74
N GLY A 361 -22.36 -4.38 16.26
CA GLY A 361 -23.80 -4.55 16.29
C GLY A 361 -24.30 -5.67 15.36
N ALA A 362 -25.54 -6.08 15.61
CA ALA A 362 -26.23 -7.15 14.90
C ALA A 362 -26.10 -7.05 13.37
N ASN A 363 -25.73 -8.16 12.70
CA ASN A 363 -25.67 -8.29 11.23
C ASN A 363 -24.61 -7.42 10.53
N THR A 364 -23.69 -6.78 11.26
CA THR A 364 -22.63 -5.98 10.65
C THR A 364 -21.57 -6.85 9.97
N THR A 365 -21.18 -6.43 8.77
CA THR A 365 -20.16 -7.05 7.92
C THR A 365 -18.89 -6.21 7.94
N LEU A 366 -17.75 -6.83 8.23
CA LEU A 366 -16.43 -6.21 8.23
C LEU A 366 -15.62 -6.71 7.02
N VAL A 367 -15.50 -5.84 6.02
CA VAL A 367 -14.84 -6.11 4.73
C VAL A 367 -13.34 -5.82 4.84
N GLY A 368 -12.51 -6.77 4.40
CA GLY A 368 -11.04 -6.60 4.34
C GLY A 368 -10.43 -6.24 5.70
N GLY A 369 -10.92 -6.85 6.78
CA GLY A 369 -10.81 -6.32 8.13
C GLY A 369 -10.63 -7.34 9.24
N ARG A 370 -10.49 -6.82 10.45
CA ARG A 370 -10.25 -7.57 11.70
C ARG A 370 -10.88 -6.81 12.86
N VAL A 371 -11.25 -7.51 13.93
CA VAL A 371 -11.57 -6.90 15.22
C VAL A 371 -10.49 -7.30 16.22
N LEU A 372 -9.59 -6.37 16.54
CA LEU A 372 -8.49 -6.58 17.46
C LEU A 372 -8.67 -5.67 18.69
N SER A 373 -8.68 -6.24 19.90
CA SER A 373 -8.88 -5.49 21.15
C SER A 373 -7.99 -6.04 22.27
N SER A 374 -7.39 -5.14 23.05
CA SER A 374 -6.67 -5.50 24.29
C SER A 374 -7.60 -5.93 25.43
N SER A 375 -8.88 -5.61 25.35
CA SER A 375 -9.91 -5.97 26.33
C SER A 375 -10.89 -6.98 25.72
N ALA A 376 -12.20 -6.76 25.90
CA ALA A 376 -13.23 -7.66 25.40
C ALA A 376 -13.62 -7.36 23.94
N VAL A 377 -14.14 -8.37 23.26
CA VAL A 377 -14.85 -8.23 21.98
C VAL A 377 -16.25 -8.83 22.12
N THR A 378 -17.27 -8.13 21.62
CA THR A 378 -18.65 -8.64 21.52
C THR A 378 -19.11 -8.63 20.06
N LEU A 379 -19.64 -9.76 19.60
CA LEU A 379 -20.11 -9.99 18.22
C LEU A 379 -21.56 -10.48 18.22
N ASP A 380 -22.32 -10.10 17.20
CA ASP A 380 -23.74 -10.41 17.04
C ASP A 380 -24.08 -10.62 15.55
N ASN A 381 -24.22 -11.89 15.14
CA ASN A 381 -24.51 -12.32 13.76
C ASN A 381 -23.60 -11.66 12.71
N ASN A 382 -22.31 -11.49 13.00
CA ASN A 382 -21.40 -10.74 12.13
C ASN A 382 -20.80 -11.60 11.01
N THR A 383 -20.30 -10.93 9.97
CA THR A 383 -19.39 -11.53 8.98
C THR A 383 -18.08 -10.76 8.98
N ILE A 384 -16.97 -11.42 9.29
CA ILE A 384 -15.63 -10.83 9.40
C ILE A 384 -14.70 -11.60 8.47
N ALA A 385 -14.06 -10.91 7.54
CA ALA A 385 -13.06 -11.52 6.66
C ALA A 385 -11.76 -10.72 6.68
N ILE A 386 -10.65 -11.39 7.05
CA ILE A 386 -9.31 -10.84 6.83
C ILE A 386 -9.14 -10.41 5.37
N PRO A 387 -8.43 -9.31 5.09
CA PRO A 387 -8.08 -8.95 3.72
C PRO A 387 -7.23 -10.07 3.10
N ILE A 388 -7.51 -10.36 1.84
CA ILE A 388 -6.77 -11.30 1.01
C ILE A 388 -5.38 -10.68 0.74
N PRO A 389 -4.27 -11.47 0.83
CA PRO A 389 -2.92 -10.99 0.56
C PRO A 389 -2.64 -10.77 -0.94
#